data_AF-A0AA42BSQ8-F1
#
_entry.id   AF-A0AA42BSQ8-F1
#
_cell.length_a   1.000
_cell.length_b   1.000
_cell.length_c   1.000
_cell.angle_alpha   90.00
_cell.angle_beta   90.00
_cell.angle_gamma   90.00
#
_symmetry.space_group_name_H-M   'P 1'
#
loop_
_entity.id
_entity.type
_entity.pdbx_description
1 polymer ?
#
loop_
_entity_poly.entity_id
_entity_poly.type
_entity_poly.pdbx_seq_one_letter_code
_entity_poly.pdbx_strand_id
1 'polypeptide(L)' 'MDESNLPDTPLQVVSSGITAEELAAVTAVLDAAVEEELDELHSEVLIEPSAWERSQRAPRGPLHPGPGVWRSFSG' A
#
# COMPACT_ATOMS: atom_id res chain seq x y z
N MET A 1 -40.68 -23.20 0.49
CA MET A 1 -39.33 -23.39 1.06
C MET A 1 -38.49 -22.30 0.46
N ASP A 2 -38.17 -21.30 1.27
CA ASP A 2 -37.45 -20.09 0.87
C ASP A 2 -35.97 -20.33 1.21
N GLU A 3 -35.17 -20.72 0.21
CA GLU A 3 -33.73 -21.02 0.30
C GLU A 3 -32.86 -19.76 0.13
N SER A 4 -33.44 -18.56 0.30
CA SER A 4 -32.78 -17.28 -0.02
C SER A 4 -32.03 -16.68 1.17
N ASN A 5 -32.04 -17.32 2.33
CA ASN A 5 -31.48 -16.79 3.57
C ASN A 5 -30.64 -17.83 4.33
N LEU A 6 -29.71 -18.49 3.63
CA LEU A 6 -28.52 -18.92 4.34
C LEU A 6 -27.65 -17.67 4.54
N PRO A 7 -27.16 -17.38 5.76
CA PRO A 7 -26.07 -16.42 5.90
C PRO A 7 -24.96 -16.84 4.93
N ASP A 8 -24.38 -15.87 4.22
CA ASP A 8 -23.24 -16.06 3.34
C ASP A 8 -22.16 -16.79 4.13
N THR A 9 -22.13 -18.12 4.02
CA THR A 9 -21.22 -18.94 4.80
C THR A 9 -19.93 -18.89 4.03
N PRO A 10 -18.87 -18.24 4.55
CA PRO A 10 -17.68 -17.94 3.75
C PRO A 10 -16.95 -19.20 3.27
N LEU A 11 -17.22 -20.36 3.88
CA LEU A 11 -16.52 -21.61 3.64
C LEU A 11 -17.48 -22.81 3.54
N GLN A 12 -17.38 -23.57 2.45
CA GLN A 12 -18.05 -24.86 2.30
C GLN A 12 -17.08 -26.02 2.55
N VAL A 13 -17.34 -26.83 3.56
CA VAL A 13 -16.54 -28.04 3.85
C VAL A 13 -17.13 -29.24 3.12
N VAL A 14 -16.36 -29.79 2.19
CA VAL A 14 -16.79 -30.95 1.37
C VAL A 14 -16.33 -32.30 1.94
N SER A 15 -15.45 -32.30 2.94
CA SER A 15 -14.99 -33.51 3.62
C SER A 15 -15.99 -33.97 4.68
N SER A 16 -16.12 -35.29 4.83
CA SER A 16 -16.94 -35.89 5.88
C SER A 16 -16.12 -36.10 7.16
N GLY A 17 -16.75 -35.95 8.32
CA GLY A 17 -16.16 -36.35 9.61
C GLY A 17 -15.22 -35.34 10.25
N ILE A 18 -15.25 -34.07 9.81
CA ILE A 18 -14.51 -32.99 10.48
C ILE A 18 -15.11 -32.73 11.87
N THR A 19 -14.24 -32.56 12.86
CA THR A 19 -14.65 -32.15 14.21
C THR A 19 -14.83 -30.63 14.30
N ALA A 20 -15.55 -30.17 15.32
CA ALA A 20 -15.72 -28.73 15.55
C ALA A 20 -14.39 -28.01 15.84
N GLU A 21 -13.45 -28.70 16.50
CA GLU A 21 -12.12 -28.18 16.80
C GLU A 21 -11.28 -28.00 15.53
N GLU A 22 -11.28 -29.00 14.64
CA GLU A 22 -10.58 -28.92 13.36
C GLU A 22 -11.18 -27.83 12.46
N LEU A 23 -12.51 -27.70 12.43
CA LEU A 23 -13.18 -26.63 11.69
C LEU A 23 -12.77 -25.24 12.20
N ALA A 24 -12.73 -25.07 13.53
CA ALA A 24 -12.29 -23.83 14.15
C ALA A 24 -10.82 -23.52 13.84
N ALA A 25 -9.95 -24.54 13.88
CA ALA A 25 -8.53 -24.38 13.55
C ALA A 25 -8.33 -23.96 12.09
N VAL A 26 -9.02 -24.60 11.14
CA VAL A 26 -8.94 -24.24 9.71
C VAL A 26 -9.46 -22.83 9.46
N THR A 27 -10.59 -22.47 10.08
CA THR A 27 -11.18 -21.13 9.95
C THR A 27 -10.22 -20.07 10.48
N ALA A 28 -9.63 -20.28 11.66
CA ALA A 28 -8.67 -19.34 12.24
C ALA A 28 -7.41 -19.16 11.38
N VAL A 29 -6.92 -20.23 10.74
CA VAL A 29 -5.76 -20.14 9.84
C VAL A 29 -6.12 -19.36 8.57
N LEU A 30 -7.30 -19.59 8.00
CA LEU A 30 -7.76 -18.87 6.81
C LEU A 30 -8.01 -17.39 7.12
N ASP A 31 -8.67 -17.09 8.25
CA ASP A 31 -8.89 -15.71 8.70
C ASP A 31 -7.56 -14.97 8.91
N ALA A 32 -6.58 -15.61 9.56
CA ALA A 32 -5.26 -15.01 9.75
C ALA A 32 -4.53 -14.75 8.44
N ALA A 33 -4.59 -15.68 7.48
CA ALA A 33 -3.98 -15.49 6.17
C ALA A 33 -4.64 -14.37 5.35
N VAL A 34 -5.98 -14.23 5.46
CA VAL A 34 -6.71 -13.14 4.82
C VAL A 34 -6.39 -11.81 5.49
N GLU A 35 -6.32 -11.76 6.83
CA GLU A 35 -5.96 -10.55 7.57
C GLU A 35 -4.57 -10.04 7.19
N GLU A 36 -3.58 -10.93 7.06
CA GLU A 36 -2.23 -10.58 6.61
C GLU A 36 -2.22 -9.95 5.21
N GLU A 37 -2.90 -10.57 4.24
CA GLU A 37 -3.00 -10.04 2.87
C GLU A 37 -3.73 -8.69 2.84
N LEU A 38 -4.79 -8.55 3.63
CA LEU A 38 -5.51 -7.28 3.74
C LEU A 38 -4.65 -6.21 4.39
N ASP A 39 -3.87 -6.52 5.42
CA ASP A 39 -2.96 -5.56 6.04
C ASP A 39 -1.89 -5.08 5.06
N GLU A 40 -1.36 -5.95 4.20
CA GLU A 40 -0.44 -5.54 3.13
C GLU A 40 -1.13 -4.60 2.13
N LEU A 41 -2.35 -4.92 1.69
CA LEU A 41 -3.12 -4.09 0.76
C LEU A 41 -3.53 -2.74 1.35
N HIS A 42 -3.86 -2.71 2.65
CA HIS A 42 -4.26 -1.51 3.37
C HIS A 42 -3.09 -0.77 4.00
N SER A 43 -1.86 -1.31 3.91
CA SER A 43 -0.66 -0.55 4.23
C SER A 43 -0.51 0.55 3.18
N GLU A 44 -1.15 1.69 3.45
CA GLU A 44 -0.92 2.90 2.68
C GLU A 44 0.58 3.17 2.71
N VAL A 45 1.21 3.07 1.54
CA VAL A 45 2.58 3.53 1.37
C VAL A 45 2.54 5.04 1.61
N LEU A 46 2.83 5.46 2.82
CA LEU A 46 3.10 6.84 3.15
C LEU A 46 4.39 7.21 2.41
N ILE A 47 4.23 7.74 1.20
CA ILE A 47 5.34 8.25 0.41
C ILE A 47 5.76 9.57 1.07
N GLU A 48 6.64 9.45 2.05
CA GLU A 48 7.32 10.60 2.63
C GLU A 48 8.09 11.35 1.54
N PRO A 49 8.12 12.70 1.57
CA PRO A 49 8.90 13.47 0.62
C PRO A 49 10.35 13.00 0.59
N SER A 50 10.81 12.63 -0.61
CA SER A 50 12.15 12.15 -0.85
C SER A 50 13.19 13.20 -0.42
N ALA A 51 14.42 12.75 -0.15
CA ALA A 51 15.52 13.67 0.15
C ALA A 51 15.75 14.69 -0.98
N TRP A 52 15.48 14.30 -2.23
CA TRP A 52 15.53 15.19 -3.38
C TRP A 52 14.44 16.26 -3.31
N GLU A 53 13.16 15.89 -3.12
CA GLU A 53 12.03 16.82 -2.96
C GLU A 53 12.26 17.80 -1.81
N ARG A 54 12.73 17.32 -0.65
CA ARG A 54 13.07 18.17 0.50
C ARG A 54 14.22 19.15 0.20
N SER A 55 15.11 18.79 -0.71
CA SER A 55 16.27 19.61 -1.08
C SER A 55 16.02 20.54 -2.28
N GLN A 56 14.86 20.43 -2.94
CA GLN A 56 14.51 21.31 -4.04
C GLN A 56 14.50 22.77 -3.56
N ARG A 57 15.17 23.63 -4.33
CA ARG A 57 15.16 25.08 -4.14
C ARG A 57 14.46 25.71 -5.33
N ALA A 58 13.84 26.86 -5.09
CA ALA A 58 13.25 27.64 -6.16
C ALA A 58 14.29 27.91 -7.27
N PRO A 59 13.90 27.80 -8.55
CA PRO A 59 14.79 28.15 -9.65
C PRO A 59 15.24 29.60 -9.48
N ARG A 60 16.50 29.88 -9.82
CA ARG A 60 17.01 31.25 -9.86
C ARG A 60 16.18 32.05 -10.86
N GLY A 61 15.98 33.34 -10.57
CA GLY A 61 15.34 34.26 -11.49
C GLY A 61 16.05 34.34 -12.85
N PRO A 62 15.38 34.84 -13.89
CA PRO A 62 15.94 34.94 -15.23
C PRO A 62 17.22 35.77 -15.22
N LEU A 63 18.24 35.26 -15.93
CA LEU A 63 19.46 36.03 -16.17
C LEU A 63 19.21 37.01 -17.32
N HIS A 64 19.42 38.29 -17.06
CA HIS A 64 19.42 39.31 -18.11
C HIS A 64 20.80 39.38 -18.76
N PRO A 65 20.96 39.03 -20.06
CA PRO A 65 22.25 39.13 -20.74
C PRO A 65 22.64 40.59 -20.97
N GLY A 66 23.93 40.90 -20.83
CA GLY A 66 24.49 42.22 -21.10
C GLY A 66 26.03 42.22 -21.05
N PRO A 67 26.70 43.17 -21.71
CA PRO A 67 28.16 43.29 -21.66
C PRO A 67 28.67 43.37 -20.21
N GLY A 68 29.60 42.49 -19.83
CA GLY A 68 30.20 42.46 -18.49
C GLY A 68 29.38 41.77 -17.39
N VAL A 69 28.20 41.21 -17.70
CA VAL A 69 27.29 40.61 -16.69
C VAL A 69 27.64 39.16 -16.36
N TRP A 70 28.34 38.46 -17.25
CA TRP A 70 28.84 37.13 -16.96
C TRP A 70 30.21 37.26 -16.33
N ARG A 71 30.45 36.54 -15.22
CA ARG A 71 31.76 36.54 -14.55
C ARG A 71 32.81 36.19 -15.60
N SER A 72 33.65 37.17 -15.95
CA SER A 72 34.84 36.92 -16.74
C SER A 72 35.78 36.08 -15.88
N PHE A 73 36.15 34.90 -16.34
CA PHE A 73 37.31 34.20 -15.80
C PHE A 73 38.54 34.99 -16.25
N SER A 74 38.93 35.98 -15.45
CA SER A 74 40.25 36.59 -15.52
C SER A 74 41.14 35.76 -14.60
N GLY A 75 42.17 35.14 -15.16
CA GLY A 75 43.22 34.44 -14.40
C GLY A 75 44.03 35.39 -13.54
#